data_AF-A0A930Z4W2-F1
#
_entry.id   AF-A0A930Z4W2-F1
#
_cell.length_a   1.000
_cell.length_b   1.000
_cell.length_c   1.000
_cell.angle_alpha   90.00
_cell.angle_beta   90.00
_cell.angle_gamma   90.00
#
_symmetry.space_group_name_H-M   'P 1'
#
loop_
_entity.id
_entity.type
_entity.pdbx_description
1 polymer ?
#
loop_
_entity_poly.entity_id
_entity_poly.type
_entity_poly.pdbx_seq_one_letter_code
_entity_poly.pdbx_strand_id
1 'polypeptide(L)'
;MLFFGVTCPIAMAGRNPDHQQRLQVNVGAVISRHDRMLWRHFVYRGNRHGIGTMRNLLVELQRAKVTPGLLVVDRGLMGKEVVEEVRGVGWHLLGGLSKQVKEVRQILDSVEVPETPVSFVHATRTGALYSVKARAPLWKIEREVVIYTNAEHAMDDRAERNRALSNIGKALTALSEKGKDWSEGKLHAAIEE
;
A
#
# COMPACT_ATOMS: atom_id res chain seq x y z
N MET A 1 -11.78 2.33 -2.42
CA MET A 1 -12.73 3.31 -3.00
C MET A 1 -11.90 4.43 -3.59
N LEU A 2 -11.95 4.64 -4.90
CA LEU A 2 -11.23 5.73 -5.57
C LEU A 2 -12.27 6.78 -5.96
N PHE A 3 -12.12 7.99 -5.43
CA PHE A 3 -12.93 9.14 -5.84
C PHE A 3 -12.16 9.86 -6.95
N PHE A 4 -12.77 10.00 -8.13
CA PHE A 4 -12.19 10.73 -9.25
C PHE A 4 -12.81 12.13 -9.29
N GLY A 5 -11.96 13.16 -9.27
CA GLY A 5 -12.36 14.56 -9.35
C GLY A 5 -11.22 15.42 -9.87
N VAL A 6 -11.54 16.43 -10.67
CA VAL A 6 -10.55 17.39 -11.21
C VAL A 6 -10.25 18.53 -10.24
N THR A 7 -11.14 18.76 -9.26
CA THR A 7 -11.00 19.80 -8.24
C THR A 7 -11.52 19.30 -6.89
N CYS A 8 -10.86 19.72 -5.80
CA CYS A 8 -11.32 19.51 -4.43
C CYS A 8 -11.37 20.89 -3.76
N PRO A 9 -12.55 21.49 -3.54
CA PRO A 9 -12.64 22.86 -3.00
C PRO A 9 -12.15 22.96 -1.55
N ILE A 10 -12.03 21.83 -0.86
CA ILE A 10 -11.72 21.74 0.57
C ILE A 10 -10.29 21.25 0.87
N ALA A 11 -9.50 20.91 -0.14
CA ALA A 11 -8.09 20.53 0.06
C ALA A 11 -7.21 20.74 -1.17
N MET A 12 -5.97 21.18 -0.92
CA MET A 12 -4.94 21.19 -1.95
C MET A 12 -4.52 19.76 -2.31
N ALA A 13 -4.53 19.47 -3.60
CA ALA A 13 -4.01 18.22 -4.14
C ALA A 13 -2.51 18.05 -3.89
N GLY A 14 -2.10 16.84 -3.52
CA GLY A 14 -0.69 16.42 -3.48
C GLY A 14 -0.25 15.76 -4.79
N ARG A 15 1.07 15.55 -4.93
CA ARG A 15 1.68 14.77 -6.02
C ARG A 15 2.07 13.38 -5.48
N ASN A 16 1.87 12.33 -6.28
CA ASN A 16 2.32 10.99 -5.96
C ASN A 16 3.87 10.94 -6.01
N PRO A 17 4.57 10.28 -5.07
CA PRO A 17 6.02 10.05 -5.13
C PRO A 17 6.53 9.44 -6.45
N ASP A 18 5.71 8.68 -7.17
CA ASP A 18 6.08 8.04 -8.46
C ASP A 18 6.03 8.98 -9.69
N HIS A 19 6.04 10.30 -9.51
CA HIS A 19 5.96 11.32 -10.58
C HIS A 19 4.77 11.22 -11.56
N GLN A 20 3.84 10.27 -11.34
CA GLN A 20 2.57 10.23 -12.07
C GLN A 20 1.78 11.50 -11.74
N GLN A 21 1.41 12.26 -12.78
CA GLN A 21 0.62 13.50 -12.68
C GLN A 21 -0.84 13.25 -12.25
N ARG A 22 -1.04 12.63 -11.08
CA ARG A 22 -2.36 12.40 -10.51
C ARG A 22 -2.45 13.12 -9.19
N LEU A 23 -3.38 14.08 -9.14
CA LEU A 23 -3.74 14.82 -7.94
C LEU A 23 -4.32 13.85 -6.90
N GLN A 24 -3.77 13.87 -5.69
CA GLN A 24 -4.25 13.01 -4.60
C GLN A 24 -4.69 13.85 -3.40
N VAL A 25 -5.77 13.42 -2.76
CA VAL A 25 -6.22 13.92 -1.45
C VAL A 25 -6.42 12.73 -0.52
N ASN A 26 -6.04 12.90 0.74
CA ASN A 26 -6.24 11.87 1.76
C ASN A 26 -7.55 12.16 2.49
N VAL A 27 -8.44 11.18 2.56
CA VAL A 27 -9.74 11.32 3.22
C VAL A 27 -9.81 10.35 4.39
N GLY A 28 -10.10 10.87 5.58
CA GLY A 28 -10.53 10.09 6.72
C GLY A 28 -12.07 10.13 6.81
N ALA A 29 -12.69 9.01 7.12
CA ALA A 29 -14.14 8.92 7.32
C ALA A 29 -14.45 8.15 8.60
N VAL A 30 -15.38 8.67 9.39
CA VAL A 30 -15.90 8.02 10.60
C VAL A 30 -17.26 7.43 10.24
N ILE A 31 -17.33 6.11 10.25
CA ILE A 31 -18.54 5.36 9.92
C ILE A 31 -18.99 4.64 11.18
N SER A 32 -20.27 4.79 11.53
CA SER A 32 -20.85 4.08 12.66
C SER A 32 -21.02 2.59 12.33
N ARG A 33 -20.66 1.72 13.28
CA ARG A 33 -20.82 0.27 13.12
C ARG A 33 -22.29 -0.17 13.17
N HIS A 34 -23.14 0.57 13.90
CA HIS A 34 -24.51 0.17 14.19
C HIS A 34 -25.44 0.40 13.00
N ASP A 35 -25.43 1.62 12.46
CA ASP A 35 -26.31 2.07 11.37
C ASP A 35 -25.59 2.18 10.02
N ARG A 36 -24.27 1.98 9.99
CA ARG A 36 -23.41 2.10 8.78
C ARG A 36 -23.43 3.50 8.16
N MET A 37 -23.84 4.51 8.91
CA MET A 37 -23.90 5.89 8.42
C MET A 37 -22.54 6.59 8.54
N LEU A 38 -22.25 7.46 7.57
CA LEU A 38 -21.11 8.38 7.63
C LEU A 38 -21.42 9.47 8.64
N TRP A 39 -20.64 9.53 9.72
CA TRP A 39 -20.84 10.48 10.80
C TRP A 39 -19.98 11.74 10.64
N ARG A 40 -18.75 11.58 10.14
CA ARG A 40 -17.82 12.69 9.91
C ARG A 40 -16.79 12.32 8.85
N HIS A 41 -16.27 13.32 8.14
CA HIS A 41 -15.12 13.16 7.25
C HIS A 41 -14.05 14.22 7.55
N PHE A 42 -12.81 13.90 7.20
CA PHE A 42 -11.63 14.75 7.33
C PHE A 42 -10.87 14.71 6.01
N VAL A 43 -10.39 15.87 5.54
CA VAL A 43 -9.63 15.93 4.28
C VAL A 43 -8.25 16.50 4.57
N TYR A 44 -7.22 15.78 4.12
CA TYR A 44 -5.82 16.14 4.26
C TYR A 44 -5.16 16.30 2.90
N ARG A 45 -4.14 17.16 2.82
CA ARG A 45 -3.32 17.33 1.61
C ARG A 45 -2.63 16.01 1.26
N GLY A 46 -2.58 15.64 -0.02
CA GLY A 46 -1.99 14.38 -0.48
C GLY A 46 -0.47 14.26 -0.29
N ASN A 47 0.24 15.37 -0.06
CA ASN A 47 1.71 15.42 -0.07
C ASN A 47 2.35 15.24 1.33
N ARG A 48 1.78 14.42 2.22
CA ARG A 48 2.26 14.29 3.61
C ARG A 48 2.81 12.90 3.95
N HIS A 49 3.93 12.88 4.68
CA HIS A 49 4.47 11.70 5.34
C HIS A 49 3.43 11.06 6.27
N GLY A 50 3.26 9.73 6.17
CA GLY A 50 2.15 8.99 6.78
C GLY A 50 1.98 9.20 8.29
N ILE A 51 3.08 9.33 9.04
CA ILE A 51 3.07 9.57 10.50
C ILE A 51 2.36 10.89 10.85
N GLY A 52 2.69 11.97 10.15
CA GLY A 52 2.09 13.29 10.41
C GLY A 52 0.59 13.30 10.14
N THR A 53 0.14 12.56 9.11
CA THR A 53 -1.30 12.43 8.81
C THR A 53 -2.03 11.68 9.91
N MET A 54 -1.47 10.57 10.40
CA MET A 54 -2.10 9.77 11.46
C MET A 54 -2.20 10.52 12.79
N ARG A 55 -1.15 11.25 13.18
CA ARG A 55 -1.18 12.10 14.39
C ARG A 55 -2.29 13.14 14.33
N ASN A 56 -2.39 13.85 13.20
CA ASN A 56 -3.43 14.85 13.00
C ASN A 56 -4.83 14.20 13.05
N LEU A 57 -5.00 13.02 12.46
CA LEU A 57 -6.25 12.28 12.55
C LEU A 57 -6.63 11.92 13.99
N LEU A 58 -5.68 11.41 14.79
CA LEU A 58 -5.93 11.06 16.19
C LEU A 58 -6.36 12.29 17.02
N VAL A 59 -5.71 13.43 16.82
CA VAL A 59 -6.07 14.70 17.47
C VAL A 59 -7.48 15.14 17.08
N GLU A 60 -7.83 15.06 15.79
CA GLU A 60 -9.16 15.42 15.31
C GLU A 60 -10.25 14.47 15.82
N LEU A 61 -9.97 13.16 15.90
CA LEU A 61 -10.89 12.17 16.49
C LEU A 61 -11.13 12.45 17.99
N GLN A 62 -10.08 12.80 18.72
CA GLN A 62 -10.18 13.18 20.13
C GLN A 62 -10.99 14.45 20.31
N ARG A 63 -10.76 15.49 19.49
CA ARG A 63 -11.54 16.73 19.49
C ARG A 63 -13.02 16.49 19.16
N ALA A 64 -13.28 15.58 18.23
CA ALA A 64 -14.63 15.16 17.88
C ALA A 64 -15.28 14.23 18.93
N LYS A 65 -14.58 13.91 20.02
CA LYS A 65 -15.02 12.99 21.08
C LYS A 65 -15.44 11.63 20.55
N VAL A 66 -14.80 11.16 19.48
CA VAL A 66 -15.03 9.83 18.92
C VAL A 66 -14.36 8.82 19.84
N THR A 67 -15.12 7.85 20.34
CA THR A 67 -14.59 6.78 21.16
C THR A 67 -13.62 5.91 20.35
N PRO A 68 -12.46 5.52 20.92
CA PRO A 68 -11.54 4.61 20.25
C PRO A 68 -12.22 3.34 19.74
N GLY A 69 -11.96 3.03 18.47
CA GLY A 69 -12.54 1.88 17.77
C GLY A 69 -11.51 1.26 16.83
N LEU A 70 -11.93 0.96 15.60
CA LEU A 70 -11.07 0.42 14.56
C LEU A 70 -10.76 1.48 13.51
N LEU A 71 -9.47 1.72 13.27
CA LEU A 71 -8.99 2.50 12.13
C LEU A 71 -8.62 1.55 11.00
N VAL A 72 -9.25 1.73 9.84
CA VAL A 72 -8.91 1.03 8.60
C VAL A 72 -8.04 1.97 7.76
N VAL A 73 -6.81 1.57 7.50
CA VAL A 73 -5.81 2.42 6.85
C VAL A 73 -5.18 1.74 5.65
N ASP A 74 -4.73 2.55 4.70
CA ASP A 74 -3.95 2.05 3.57
C ASP A 74 -2.54 1.59 4.01
N ARG A 75 -1.94 0.71 3.21
CA ARG A 75 -0.61 0.14 3.44
C ARG A 75 0.47 1.21 3.62
N GLY A 76 0.36 2.35 2.94
CA GLY A 76 1.31 3.46 3.08
C GLY A 76 1.34 4.10 4.47
N LEU A 77 0.31 3.87 5.30
CA LEU A 77 0.21 4.37 6.68
C LEU A 77 0.56 3.29 7.71
N MET A 78 0.84 2.06 7.27
CA MET A 78 1.14 0.91 8.14
C MET A 78 2.64 0.79 8.41
N GLY A 79 3.13 1.62 9.34
CA GLY A 79 4.51 1.57 9.85
C GLY A 79 4.56 1.27 11.35
N LYS A 80 5.67 0.68 11.83
CA LYS A 80 5.85 0.29 13.24
C LYS A 80 5.49 1.41 14.21
N GLU A 81 6.09 2.58 14.02
CA GLU A 81 5.90 3.77 14.88
C GLU A 81 4.44 4.21 14.92
N VAL A 82 3.79 4.29 13.75
CA VAL A 82 2.36 4.64 13.64
C VAL A 82 1.52 3.65 14.42
N VAL A 83 1.79 2.36 14.27
CA VAL A 83 0.99 1.33 14.90
C VAL A 83 1.18 1.33 16.41
N GLU A 84 2.41 1.48 16.90
CA GLU A 84 2.68 1.61 18.34
C GLU A 84 1.98 2.83 18.94
N GLU A 85 2.02 3.97 18.25
CA GLU A 85 1.36 5.20 18.69
C GLU A 85 -0.17 5.07 18.72
N VAL A 86 -0.77 4.58 17.62
CA VAL A 86 -2.23 4.36 17.51
C VAL A 86 -2.72 3.37 18.57
N ARG A 87 -1.97 2.29 18.81
CA ARG A 87 -2.31 1.32 19.88
C ARG A 87 -2.15 1.94 21.26
N GLY A 88 -1.14 2.79 21.47
CA GLY A 88 -0.90 3.50 22.73
C GLY A 88 -2.05 4.42 23.15
N VAL A 89 -2.80 4.96 22.19
CA VAL A 89 -4.02 5.76 22.44
C VAL A 89 -5.32 4.95 22.39
N GLY A 90 -5.24 3.62 22.44
CA GLY A 90 -6.39 2.71 22.59
C GLY A 90 -7.11 2.32 21.30
N TRP A 91 -6.65 2.76 20.13
CA TRP A 91 -7.27 2.41 18.86
C TRP A 91 -6.80 1.05 18.35
N HIS A 92 -7.66 0.32 17.64
CA HIS A 92 -7.27 -0.84 16.83
C HIS A 92 -6.92 -0.39 15.41
N LEU A 93 -6.07 -1.14 14.72
CA LEU A 93 -5.60 -0.82 13.38
C LEU A 93 -5.75 -2.03 12.45
N LEU A 94 -6.34 -1.82 11.28
CA LEU A 94 -6.43 -2.79 10.19
C LEU A 94 -5.90 -2.15 8.91
N GLY A 95 -4.95 -2.79 8.25
CA GLY A 95 -4.38 -2.28 7.01
C GLY A 95 -3.42 -3.26 6.36
N GLY A 96 -3.08 -3.01 5.10
CA GLY A 96 -2.12 -3.82 4.36
C GLY A 96 -0.70 -3.62 4.89
N LEU A 97 0.15 -4.64 4.80
CA LEU A 97 1.57 -4.55 5.16
C LEU A 97 2.45 -4.57 3.91
N SER A 98 3.56 -3.83 3.94
CA SER A 98 4.51 -3.84 2.83
C SER A 98 5.36 -5.10 2.84
N LYS A 99 5.44 -5.79 1.70
CA LYS A 99 6.36 -6.93 1.48
C LYS A 99 7.85 -6.54 1.58
N GLN A 100 8.17 -5.25 1.66
CA GLN A 100 9.54 -4.77 1.87
C GLN A 100 9.98 -4.89 3.33
N VAL A 101 9.04 -4.97 4.28
CA VAL A 101 9.33 -5.15 5.70
C VAL A 101 9.85 -6.57 5.93
N LYS A 102 11.00 -6.70 6.59
CA LYS A 102 11.67 -8.00 6.80
C LYS A 102 10.79 -8.99 7.54
N GLU A 103 10.13 -8.54 8.60
CA GLU A 103 9.22 -9.35 9.41
C GLU A 103 8.04 -9.85 8.57
N VAL A 104 7.53 -9.04 7.65
CA VAL A 104 6.44 -9.44 6.74
C VAL A 104 6.91 -10.55 5.80
N ARG A 105 8.14 -10.47 5.27
CA ARG A 105 8.71 -11.55 4.45
C ARG A 105 8.83 -12.84 5.24
N GLN A 106 9.33 -12.76 6.47
CA GLN A 106 9.45 -13.93 7.35
C GLN A 106 8.09 -14.60 7.63
N ILE A 107 7.02 -13.82 7.76
CA ILE A 107 5.65 -14.34 7.90
C ILE A 107 5.19 -15.02 6.61
N LEU A 108 5.47 -14.42 5.46
CA LEU A 108 5.11 -15.00 4.16
C LEU A 108 5.89 -16.28 3.86
N ASP A 109 7.13 -16.38 4.31
CA ASP A 109 7.98 -17.56 4.14
C ASP A 109 7.58 -18.70 5.09
N SER A 110 6.91 -18.39 6.20
CA SER A 110 6.53 -19.38 7.23
C SER A 110 5.09 -19.88 7.15
N VAL A 111 4.21 -19.16 6.46
CA VAL A 111 2.79 -19.52 6.35
C VAL A 111 2.42 -19.90 4.92
N GLU A 112 2.03 -21.15 4.75
CA GLU A 112 1.46 -21.63 3.49
C GLU A 112 -0.04 -21.29 3.42
N VAL A 113 -0.47 -20.82 2.24
CA VAL A 113 -1.89 -20.62 1.93
C VAL A 113 -2.27 -21.67 0.89
N PRO A 114 -2.88 -22.81 1.29
CA PRO A 114 -3.21 -23.87 0.36
C PRO A 114 -4.32 -23.40 -0.59
N GLU A 115 -4.37 -23.92 -1.82
CA GLU A 115 -5.44 -23.64 -2.79
C GLU A 115 -6.54 -24.69 -2.66
N THR A 116 -7.37 -24.57 -1.63
CA THR A 116 -8.41 -25.55 -1.29
C THR A 116 -9.76 -24.87 -1.09
N PRO A 117 -10.87 -25.61 -1.12
CA PRO A 117 -12.19 -25.05 -0.81
C PRO A 117 -12.27 -24.39 0.58
N VAL A 118 -11.44 -24.81 1.53
CA VAL A 118 -11.42 -24.28 2.91
C VAL A 118 -10.77 -22.90 2.98
N SER A 119 -9.74 -22.67 2.16
CA SER A 119 -9.00 -21.40 2.11
C SER A 119 -9.55 -20.45 1.05
N PHE A 120 -10.45 -20.90 0.18
CA PHE A 120 -11.08 -20.09 -0.85
C PHE A 120 -11.88 -18.93 -0.24
N VAL A 121 -11.65 -17.73 -0.73
CA VAL A 121 -12.34 -16.51 -0.28
C VAL A 121 -13.31 -16.04 -1.36
N HIS A 122 -12.81 -15.83 -2.57
CA HIS A 122 -13.60 -15.24 -3.65
C HIS A 122 -12.93 -15.42 -5.02
N ALA A 123 -13.74 -15.61 -6.06
CA ALA A 123 -13.27 -15.56 -7.45
C ALA A 123 -13.16 -14.11 -7.91
N THR A 124 -12.03 -13.72 -8.46
CA THR A 124 -11.78 -12.39 -9.03
C THR A 124 -11.74 -12.45 -10.55
N ARG A 125 -11.70 -11.30 -11.21
CA ARG A 125 -11.51 -11.23 -12.67
C ARG A 125 -10.17 -11.83 -13.12
N THR A 126 -9.18 -11.85 -12.23
CA THR A 126 -7.79 -12.23 -12.52
C THR A 126 -7.37 -13.49 -11.75
N GLY A 127 -8.31 -14.40 -11.47
CA GLY A 127 -8.03 -15.65 -10.74
C GLY A 127 -8.77 -15.79 -9.42
N ALA A 128 -8.42 -16.78 -8.62
CA ALA A 128 -9.06 -17.06 -7.33
C ALA A 128 -8.24 -16.52 -6.16
N LEU A 129 -8.92 -15.94 -5.16
CA LEU A 129 -8.28 -15.49 -3.93
C LEU A 129 -8.45 -16.55 -2.84
N TYR A 130 -7.33 -16.97 -2.27
CA TYR A 130 -7.27 -17.87 -1.12
C TYR A 130 -6.63 -17.15 0.06
N SER A 131 -7.06 -17.43 1.28
CA SER A 131 -6.47 -16.83 2.48
C SER A 131 -6.43 -17.76 3.67
N VAL A 132 -5.46 -17.51 4.55
CA VAL A 132 -5.36 -18.13 5.88
C VAL A 132 -5.15 -17.03 6.91
N LYS A 133 -5.77 -17.22 8.07
CA LYS A 133 -5.59 -16.39 9.24
C LYS A 133 -4.55 -17.03 10.16
N ALA A 134 -3.50 -16.30 10.50
CA ALA A 134 -2.42 -16.77 11.34
C ALA A 134 -2.13 -15.80 12.48
N ARG A 135 -1.48 -16.28 13.53
CA ARG A 135 -0.80 -15.44 14.52
C ARG A 135 0.69 -15.51 14.27
N ALA A 136 1.31 -14.35 14.16
CA ALA A 136 2.72 -14.27 13.87
C ALA A 136 3.36 -13.03 14.51
N PRO A 137 4.67 -13.07 14.81
CA PRO A 137 5.36 -11.95 15.43
C PRO A 137 5.56 -10.83 14.40
N LEU A 138 4.90 -9.69 14.63
CA LEU A 138 5.09 -8.47 13.85
C LEU A 138 5.56 -7.34 14.78
N TRP A 139 6.78 -6.87 14.55
CA TRP A 139 7.47 -5.89 15.39
C TRP A 139 7.58 -6.34 16.85
N LYS A 140 8.00 -7.59 17.05
CA LYS A 140 8.19 -8.23 18.37
C LYS A 140 6.92 -8.41 19.20
N ILE A 141 5.75 -8.22 18.60
CA ILE A 141 4.44 -8.44 19.22
C ILE A 141 3.69 -9.49 18.39
N GLU A 142 3.09 -10.47 19.05
CA GLU A 142 2.19 -11.43 18.40
C GLU A 142 0.96 -10.71 17.85
N ARG A 143 0.74 -10.83 16.55
CA ARG A 143 -0.39 -10.19 15.86
C ARG A 143 -1.14 -11.16 15.00
N GLU A 144 -2.44 -10.91 14.92
CA GLU A 144 -3.32 -11.57 13.98
C GLU A 144 -3.09 -10.99 12.58
N VAL A 145 -2.75 -11.86 11.64
CA VAL A 145 -2.46 -11.52 10.25
C VAL A 145 -3.31 -12.40 9.33
N VAL A 146 -3.70 -11.83 8.19
CA VAL A 146 -4.36 -12.57 7.11
C VAL A 146 -3.41 -12.58 5.93
N ILE A 147 -2.97 -13.77 5.55
CA ILE A 147 -2.15 -13.97 4.36
C ILE A 147 -3.07 -14.45 3.26
N TYR A 148 -2.93 -13.88 2.06
CA TYR A 148 -3.69 -14.29 0.89
C TYR A 148 -2.78 -14.49 -0.33
N THR A 149 -3.23 -15.35 -1.24
CA THR A 149 -2.60 -15.59 -2.53
C THR A 149 -3.64 -15.52 -3.65
N ASN A 150 -3.16 -15.17 -4.84
CA ASN A 150 -3.85 -15.31 -6.11
C ASN A 150 -2.77 -15.78 -7.11
N ALA A 151 -2.80 -17.07 -7.44
CA ALA A 151 -1.75 -17.70 -8.24
C ALA A 151 -1.79 -17.22 -9.69
N GLU A 152 -2.97 -17.07 -10.28
CA GLU A 152 -3.12 -16.65 -11.67
C GLU A 152 -2.60 -15.22 -11.86
N HIS A 153 -2.98 -14.30 -10.97
CA HIS A 153 -2.44 -12.93 -10.98
C HIS A 153 -0.92 -12.91 -10.76
N ALA A 154 -0.40 -13.79 -9.89
CA ALA A 154 1.04 -13.87 -9.66
C ALA A 154 1.80 -14.38 -10.91
N MET A 155 1.20 -15.28 -11.70
CA MET A 155 1.76 -15.74 -12.96
C MET A 155 1.78 -14.62 -14.01
N ASP A 156 0.69 -13.87 -14.13
CA ASP A 156 0.57 -12.73 -15.05
C ASP A 156 1.60 -11.63 -14.70
N ASP A 157 1.69 -11.24 -13.42
CA ASP A 157 2.68 -10.27 -12.93
C ASP A 157 4.12 -10.71 -13.22
N ARG A 158 4.40 -12.02 -13.17
CA ARG A 158 5.72 -12.58 -13.47
C ARG A 158 6.02 -12.50 -14.96
N ALA A 159 5.04 -12.83 -15.81
CA ALA A 159 5.19 -12.75 -17.25
C ALA A 159 5.43 -11.31 -17.72
N GLU A 160 4.64 -10.36 -17.21
CA GLU A 160 4.78 -8.93 -17.52
C GLU A 160 6.16 -8.40 -17.11
N ARG A 161 6.58 -8.69 -15.88
CA ARG A 161 7.90 -8.29 -15.37
C ARG A 161 9.05 -8.86 -16.19
N ASN A 162 9.00 -10.14 -16.54
CA ASN A 162 10.02 -10.76 -17.39
C ASN A 162 10.08 -10.11 -18.78
N ARG A 163 8.92 -9.73 -19.33
CA ARG A 163 8.84 -9.02 -20.61
C ARG A 163 9.46 -7.62 -20.51
N ALA A 164 9.16 -6.89 -19.44
CA ALA A 164 9.76 -5.58 -19.18
C ALA A 164 11.29 -5.67 -19.02
N LEU A 165 11.77 -6.63 -18.22
CA LEU A 165 13.21 -6.88 -18.04
C LEU A 165 13.89 -7.28 -19.36
N SER A 166 13.25 -8.10 -20.19
CA SER A 166 13.77 -8.45 -21.51
C SER A 166 13.89 -7.22 -22.42
N ASN A 167 12.88 -6.35 -22.42
CA ASN A 167 12.90 -5.12 -23.22
C ASN A 167 14.00 -4.16 -22.75
N ILE A 168 14.12 -3.96 -21.43
CA ILE A 168 15.21 -3.16 -20.84
C ILE A 168 16.57 -3.76 -21.19
N GLY A 169 16.71 -5.09 -21.07
CA GLY A 169 17.94 -5.79 -21.45
C GLY A 169 18.33 -5.55 -22.91
N LYS A 170 17.37 -5.68 -23.84
CA LYS A 170 17.60 -5.39 -25.27
C LYS A 170 18.00 -3.94 -25.51
N ALA A 171 17.34 -2.98 -24.83
CA ALA A 171 17.67 -1.57 -24.93
C ALA A 171 19.09 -1.28 -24.42
N LEU A 172 19.47 -1.87 -23.28
CA LEU A 172 20.81 -1.76 -22.71
C LEU A 172 21.87 -2.39 -23.62
N THR A 173 21.61 -3.56 -24.21
CA THR A 173 22.51 -4.17 -25.19
C THR A 173 22.69 -3.27 -26.42
N ALA A 174 21.59 -2.75 -26.99
CA ALA A 174 21.66 -1.84 -28.13
C ALA A 174 22.39 -0.53 -27.79
N LEU A 175 22.20 0.01 -26.58
CA LEU A 175 22.91 1.19 -26.10
C LEU A 175 24.40 0.90 -25.90
N SER A 176 24.75 -0.27 -25.36
CA SER A 176 26.14 -0.70 -25.20
C SER A 176 26.86 -0.87 -26.54
N GLU A 177 26.19 -1.44 -27.55
CA GLU A 177 26.74 -1.61 -28.89
C GLU A 177 26.91 -0.26 -29.61
N LYS A 178 25.91 0.63 -29.54
CA LYS A 178 25.97 1.97 -30.16
C LYS A 178 26.92 2.93 -29.43
N GLY A 179 27.04 2.76 -28.11
CA GLY A 179 27.78 3.62 -27.21
C GLY A 179 29.22 3.19 -26.96
N LYS A 180 29.73 2.21 -27.71
CA LYS A 180 31.05 1.60 -27.50
C LYS A 180 32.20 2.61 -27.48
N ASP A 181 32.07 3.68 -28.27
CA ASP A 181 33.05 4.77 -28.40
C ASP A 181 32.52 6.10 -27.82
N TRP A 182 31.42 6.08 -27.07
CA TRP A 182 30.84 7.30 -26.51
C TRP A 182 31.58 7.71 -25.24
N SER A 183 31.72 9.02 -25.04
CA SER A 183 32.13 9.57 -23.75
C SER A 183 31.05 9.34 -22.71
N GLU A 184 31.45 9.25 -21.44
CA GLU A 184 30.58 9.03 -20.29
C GLU A 184 29.40 10.03 -20.25
N GLY A 185 29.66 11.31 -20.53
CA GLY A 185 28.60 12.33 -20.58
C GLY A 185 27.54 12.10 -21.67
N LYS A 186 27.93 11.54 -22.82
CA LYS A 186 27.00 11.20 -23.91
C LYS A 186 26.18 9.95 -23.59
N LEU A 187 26.77 9.01 -22.86
CA LEU A 187 26.07 7.84 -22.31
C LEU A 187 25.02 8.23 -21.28
N HIS A 188 25.33 9.13 -20.35
CA HIS A 188 24.36 9.60 -19.36
C HIS A 188 23.17 10.33 -20.00
N ALA A 189 23.42 11.22 -20.97
CA ALA A 189 22.35 11.92 -21.68
C ALA A 189 21.39 10.96 -22.41
N ALA A 190 21.90 9.85 -22.96
CA ALA A 190 21.09 8.85 -23.66
C ALA A 190 20.35 7.86 -22.73
N ILE A 191 20.68 7.84 -21.44
CA ILE A 191 19.97 7.05 -20.41
C ILE A 191 18.81 7.86 -19.81
N GLU A 192 18.90 9.19 -19.82
CA GLU A 192 17.87 10.11 -19.30
C GLU A 192 16.75 10.44 -20.31
N GLU A 193 16.91 10.09 -21.59
CA GLU A 193 15.93 10.22 -22.68
C GLU A 193 14.94 9.04 -22.74
#